data_AF-A0A4Q7MRG1-F1
#
_entry.id   AF-A0A4Q7MRG1-F1
#
_cell.length_a   1.000
_cell.length_b   1.000
_cell.length_c   1.000
_cell.angle_alpha   90.00
_cell.angle_beta   90.00
_cell.angle_gamma   90.00
#
_symmetry.space_group_name_H-M   'P 1'
#
loop_
_entity.id
_entity.type
_entity.pdbx_description
1 polymer ?
#
loop_
_entity_poly.entity_id
_entity_poly.type
_entity_poly.pdbx_seq_one_letter_code
_entity_poly.pdbx_strand_id
1 'polypeptide(L)'
;MLGVLSMGALGGVLYYAVYPVLGPWHGRLSAWSGDWIWPATVSAGVLWSLGFVCAGLCYARLERAGVDVAIRRTSYVVVLWLSAVCAWSLVLLGC
;
A
#
# COMPACT_ATOMS: atom_id res chain seq x y z
N MET A 1 -4.93 -18.47 -11.98
CA MET A 1 -4.01 -18.53 -10.82
C MET A 1 -2.94 -17.44 -10.80
N LEU A 2 -2.31 -17.05 -11.93
CA LEU A 2 -1.22 -16.04 -11.92
C LEU A 2 -1.58 -14.69 -11.26
N GLY A 3 -2.81 -14.20 -11.45
CA GLY A 3 -3.22 -12.91 -10.89
C GLY A 3 -3.19 -12.86 -9.36
N VAL A 4 -3.59 -13.93 -8.68
CA VAL A 4 -3.59 -14.01 -7.20
C VAL A 4 -2.15 -14.10 -6.67
N LEU A 5 -1.28 -14.83 -7.36
CA LEU A 5 0.15 -14.87 -7.04
C LEU A 5 0.81 -13.50 -7.22
N SER A 6 0.48 -12.79 -8.29
CA SER A 6 0.97 -11.43 -8.55
C SER A 6 0.48 -10.43 -7.50
N MET A 7 -0.79 -10.52 -7.10
CA MET A 7 -1.36 -9.67 -6.04
C MET A 7 -0.77 -9.95 -4.66
N GLY A 8 -0.55 -11.23 -4.31
CA GLY A 8 0.12 -11.59 -3.06
C GLY A 8 1.60 -11.16 -3.03
N ALA A 9 2.32 -11.34 -4.15
CA ALA A 9 3.69 -10.84 -4.29
C ALA A 9 3.75 -9.31 -4.17
N LEU A 10 2.81 -8.61 -4.81
CA LEU A 10 2.70 -7.16 -4.72
C LEU A 10 2.40 -6.72 -3.28
N GLY A 11 1.47 -7.38 -2.58
CA GLY A 11 1.20 -7.11 -1.16
C GLY A 11 2.42 -7.33 -0.26
N GLY A 12 3.18 -8.40 -0.49
CA GLY A 12 4.43 -8.66 0.21
C GLY A 12 5.49 -7.56 -0.02
N VAL A 13 5.69 -7.15 -1.27
CA VAL A 13 6.58 -6.01 -1.61
C VAL A 13 6.08 -4.73 -0.95
N LEU A 14 4.75 -4.54 -0.91
CA LEU A 14 4.13 -3.40 -0.27
C LEU A 14 4.47 -3.34 1.23
N TYR A 15 4.44 -4.49 1.93
CA TYR A 15 4.81 -4.57 3.34
C TYR A 15 6.25 -4.09 3.55
N TYR A 16 7.18 -4.48 2.69
CA TYR A 16 8.55 -4.01 2.75
C TYR A 16 8.65 -2.49 2.50
N ALA A 17 7.83 -1.94 1.61
CA ALA A 17 7.79 -0.48 1.38
C ALA A 17 7.27 0.31 2.58
N VAL A 18 6.39 -0.28 3.40
CA VAL A 18 5.82 0.35 4.61
C VAL A 18 6.48 -0.15 5.91
N TYR A 19 7.44 -1.06 5.82
CA TYR A 19 8.22 -1.60 6.93
C TYR A 19 8.82 -0.53 7.87
N PRO A 20 9.34 0.63 7.42
CA PRO A 20 9.83 1.65 8.36
C PRO A 20 8.74 2.16 9.33
N VAL A 21 7.45 2.07 8.96
CA VAL A 21 6.33 2.49 9.80
C VAL A 21 5.76 1.33 10.61
N LEU A 22 5.51 0.19 9.96
CA LEU A 22 4.80 -0.94 10.55
C LEU A 22 5.73 -1.99 11.19
N GLY A 23 6.98 -2.05 10.75
CA GLY A 23 7.99 -3.01 11.20
C GLY A 23 8.31 -2.96 12.70
N PRO A 24 8.37 -1.78 13.36
CA PRO A 24 8.58 -1.73 14.82
C PRO A 24 7.46 -2.38 15.64
N TRP A 25 6.25 -2.50 15.07
CA TRP A 25 5.06 -2.99 15.76
C TRP A 25 4.76 -4.45 15.41
N HIS A 26 4.95 -4.84 14.14
CA HIS A 26 4.54 -6.15 13.64
C HIS A 26 5.71 -7.03 13.17
N GLY A 27 6.96 -6.54 13.23
CA GLY A 27 8.14 -7.31 12.86
C GLY A 27 8.26 -7.56 11.34
N ARG A 28 9.10 -8.52 10.95
CA ARG A 28 9.32 -8.87 9.54
C ARG A 28 8.28 -9.88 9.07
N LEU A 29 7.78 -9.72 7.84
CA LEU A 29 6.88 -10.68 7.22
C LEU A 29 7.45 -12.12 7.21
N SER A 30 8.78 -12.24 7.09
CA SER A 30 9.49 -13.53 7.11
C SER A 30 9.44 -14.26 8.46
N ALA A 31 9.09 -13.56 9.54
CA ALA A 31 8.94 -14.13 10.87
C ALA A 31 7.49 -14.55 11.16
N TRP A 32 6.54 -14.20 10.29
CA TRP A 32 5.15 -14.62 10.45
C TRP A 32 5.00 -16.06 9.97
N SER A 33 4.25 -16.84 10.72
CA SER A 33 3.86 -18.21 10.35
C SER A 33 2.36 -18.41 10.58
N GLY A 34 1.64 -18.85 9.55
CA GLY A 34 0.20 -19.15 9.63
C GLY A 34 -0.52 -19.00 8.31
N ASP A 35 -1.65 -19.69 8.16
CA ASP A 35 -2.46 -19.70 6.94
C ASP A 35 -3.10 -18.34 6.62
N TRP A 36 -3.10 -17.40 7.58
CA TRP A 36 -3.66 -16.06 7.46
C TRP A 36 -2.75 -15.07 6.70
N ILE A 37 -1.44 -15.35 6.57
CA ILE A 37 -0.48 -14.45 5.91
C ILE A 37 -0.81 -14.27 4.43
N TRP A 38 -1.18 -15.36 3.77
CA TRP A 38 -1.51 -15.33 2.35
C TRP A 38 -2.81 -14.54 2.07
N PRO A 39 -3.94 -14.79 2.76
CA PRO A 39 -5.10 -13.92 2.70
C PRO A 39 -4.79 -12.46 3.04
N ALA A 40 -3.98 -12.20 4.08
CA ALA A 40 -3.61 -10.85 4.48
C ALA A 40 -2.84 -10.10 3.39
N THR A 41 -1.81 -10.73 2.81
CA THR A 41 -1.02 -10.14 1.71
C THR A 41 -1.86 -9.87 0.46
N VAL A 42 -2.76 -10.79 0.10
CA VAL A 42 -3.69 -10.59 -1.02
C VAL A 42 -4.67 -9.44 -0.73
N SER A 43 -5.30 -9.43 0.45
CA SER A 43 -6.22 -8.38 0.88
C SER A 43 -5.56 -7.02 0.91
N ALA A 44 -4.31 -6.93 1.38
CA ALA A 44 -3.54 -5.68 1.41
C ALA A 44 -3.29 -5.17 -0.02
N GLY A 45 -2.91 -6.03 -0.97
CA GLY A 45 -2.73 -5.66 -2.38
C GLY A 45 -4.01 -5.17 -3.04
N VAL A 46 -5.15 -5.83 -2.76
CA VAL A 46 -6.47 -5.42 -3.27
C VAL A 46 -6.87 -4.06 -2.67
N LEU A 47 -6.77 -3.89 -1.36
CA LEU A 47 -7.09 -2.63 -0.68
C LEU A 47 -6.22 -1.48 -1.15
N TRP A 48 -4.93 -1.74 -1.40
CA TRP A 48 -4.02 -0.72 -1.91
C TRP A 48 -4.40 -0.19 -3.30
N SER A 49 -5.12 -0.98 -4.11
CA SER A 49 -5.62 -0.52 -5.41
C SER A 49 -6.55 0.71 -5.30
N LEU A 50 -7.26 0.86 -4.18
CA LEU A 50 -8.06 2.06 -3.89
C LEU A 50 -7.21 3.31 -3.70
N GLY A 51 -5.96 3.14 -3.24
CA GLY A 51 -4.98 4.20 -3.10
C GLY A 51 -4.68 4.93 -4.41
N PHE A 52 -4.71 4.23 -5.54
CA PHE A 52 -4.51 4.84 -6.87
C PHE A 52 -5.62 5.84 -7.22
N VAL A 53 -6.87 5.56 -6.81
CA VAL A 53 -8.00 6.48 -7.01
C VAL A 53 -7.78 7.76 -6.20
N CYS A 54 -7.41 7.62 -4.92
CA CYS A 54 -7.10 8.77 -4.06
C CYS A 54 -5.91 9.58 -4.60
N ALA A 55 -4.83 8.91 -5.00
CA ALA A 55 -3.64 9.55 -5.55
C ALA A 55 -3.94 10.29 -6.85
N GLY A 56 -4.76 9.70 -7.74
CA GLY A 56 -5.22 10.35 -8.97
C GLY A 56 -6.07 11.60 -8.72
N LEU A 57 -6.99 11.55 -7.75
CA LEU A 57 -7.80 12.72 -7.36
C LEU A 57 -6.94 13.84 -6.77
N CYS A 58 -5.96 13.51 -5.93
CA CYS A 58 -4.99 14.48 -5.42
C CYS A 58 -4.17 15.11 -6.56
N TYR A 59 -3.63 14.30 -7.46
CA TYR A 59 -2.87 14.78 -8.61
C TYR A 59 -3.68 15.72 -9.49
N ALA A 60 -4.92 15.35 -9.84
CA ALA A 60 -5.82 16.17 -10.65
C ALA A 60 -6.17 17.50 -9.95
N ARG A 61 -6.30 17.50 -8.61
CA ARG A 61 -6.51 18.74 -7.84
C ARG A 61 -5.28 19.65 -7.88
N LEU A 62 -4.08 19.11 -7.69
CA LEU A 62 -2.85 19.91 -7.75
C LEU A 62 -2.55 20.42 -9.17
N GLU A 63 -2.89 19.64 -10.19
CA GLU A 63 -2.79 20.06 -11.58
C GLU A 63 -3.69 21.25 -11.89
N ARG A 64 -4.94 21.24 -11.41
CA ARG A 64 -5.85 22.38 -11.55
C ARG A 64 -5.38 23.62 -10.77
N ALA A 65 -4.59 23.42 -9.72
CA ALA A 65 -3.99 24.51 -8.95
C ALA A 65 -2.71 25.08 -9.61
N GLY A 66 -2.29 24.57 -10.78
CA GLY A 66 -1.09 25.04 -11.48
C GLY A 66 0.22 24.68 -10.79
N VAL A 67 0.20 23.67 -9.91
CA VAL A 67 1.38 23.24 -9.15
C VAL A 67 2.37 22.52 -10.06
N ASP A 68 3.66 22.76 -9.81
CA ASP A 68 4.77 22.19 -10.56
C ASP A 68 4.70 20.64 -10.65
N VAL A 69 5.06 20.11 -11.83
CA VAL A 69 5.02 18.67 -12.13
C VAL A 69 5.80 17.86 -11.10
N ALA A 70 6.94 18.35 -10.62
CA ALA A 70 7.74 17.66 -9.61
C ALA A 70 6.96 17.47 -8.31
N ILE A 71 6.31 18.53 -7.82
CA ILE A 71 5.52 18.51 -6.59
C ILE A 71 4.30 17.59 -6.73
N ARG A 72 3.64 17.60 -7.89
CA ARG A 72 2.51 16.69 -8.16
C ARG A 72 2.94 15.23 -8.10
N ARG A 73 4.10 14.91 -8.69
CA ARG A 73 4.64 13.54 -8.72
C ARG A 73 5.03 13.07 -7.32
N THR A 74 5.68 13.93 -6.54
CA THR A 74 6.02 13.63 -5.13
C THR A 74 4.75 13.43 -4.30
N SER A 75 3.75 14.30 -4.45
CA SER A 75 2.47 14.19 -3.76
C SER A 75 1.74 12.90 -4.11
N TYR A 76 1.77 12.49 -5.38
CA TYR A 76 1.20 11.23 -5.83
C TYR A 76 1.88 10.03 -5.15
N VAL A 77 3.21 9.99 -5.13
CA VAL A 77 3.98 8.92 -4.48
C VAL A 77 3.70 8.89 -2.97
N VAL A 78 3.62 10.04 -2.31
CA VAL A 78 3.32 10.14 -0.87
C VAL A 78 1.92 9.64 -0.57
N VAL A 79 0.90 10.06 -1.33
CA VAL A 79 -0.48 9.58 -1.12
C VAL A 79 -0.57 8.08 -1.37
N LEU A 80 0.10 7.58 -2.40
CA LEU A 80 0.13 6.14 -2.70
C LEU A 80 0.82 5.35 -1.59
N TRP A 81 1.92 5.87 -1.05
CA TRP A 81 2.61 5.26 0.08
C TRP A 81 1.79 5.30 1.37
N LEU A 82 1.13 6.43 1.68
CA LEU A 82 0.22 6.53 2.83
C LEU A 82 -0.95 5.55 2.70
N SER A 83 -1.51 5.39 1.51
CA SER A 83 -2.56 4.40 1.28
C SER A 83 -2.09 2.96 1.47
N ALA A 84 -0.81 2.66 1.18
CA ALA A 84 -0.22 1.35 1.48
C ALA A 84 -0.14 1.10 2.98
N VAL A 85 0.27 2.12 3.75
CA VAL A 85 0.30 2.05 5.22
C VAL A 85 -1.11 1.80 5.74
N CYS A 86 -2.10 2.57 5.28
CA CYS A 86 -3.50 2.38 5.68
C CYS A 86 -4.04 0.99 5.32
N ALA A 87 -3.76 0.50 4.11
CA ALA A 87 -4.22 -0.83 3.67
C ALA A 87 -3.66 -1.94 4.57
N TRP A 88 -2.35 -1.91 4.86
CA TRP A 88 -1.74 -2.87 5.77
C TRP A 88 -2.25 -2.75 7.20
N SER A 89 -2.42 -1.53 7.72
CA SER A 89 -3.00 -1.32 9.04
C SER A 89 -4.41 -1.87 9.16
N LEU A 90 -5.26 -1.67 8.14
CA LEU A 90 -6.63 -2.21 8.12
C LEU A 90 -6.64 -3.74 8.12
N VAL A 91 -5.75 -4.36 7.34
CA VAL A 91 -5.62 -5.82 7.30
C VAL A 91 -5.16 -6.37 8.64
N LEU A 92 -4.14 -5.75 9.25
CA LEU A 92 -3.59 -6.17 10.54
C LEU A 92 -4.55 -5.96 11.71
N LEU A 93 -5.39 -4.93 11.66
CA LEU A 93 -6.46 -4.71 12.65
C LEU A 93 -7.61 -5.71 12.51
N GLY A 94 -7.78 -6.33 11.33
CA GLY A 94 -8.83 -7.30 11.05
C GLY A 94 -8.40 -8.77 11.20
N CYS A 95 -7.12 -9.02 11.48
CA CYS A 95 -6.55 -10.35 11.75
C CYS A 95 -6.45 -10.60 13.26
#